data_AF-A0A938KF47-F1
#
_entry.id   AF-A0A938KF47-F1
#
_cell.length_a   1.000
_cell.length_b   1.000
_cell.length_c   1.000
_cell.angle_alpha   90.00
_cell.angle_beta   90.00
_cell.angle_gamma   90.00
#
_symmetry.space_group_name_H-M   'P 1'
#
loop_
_entity.id
_entity.type
_entity.pdbx_description
1 polymer ?
#
loop_
_entity_poly.entity_id
_entity_poly.type
_entity_poly.pdbx_seq_one_letter_code
_entity_poly.pdbx_strand_id
1 'polypeptide(L)'
;MVYVTEDRGSTEACQTIAFSYRPDFTPGLMQTTSLVPKPIEYAASFKPRPSISHVLFDFDGTLSIIREGWPQVMVPMFIEMIPKVPGESEQALQDLLTDDILRLNGKQTIYQMIQFAARIQERGGSPKDPLWYKHEYLRRLNERILGRVEGLKSGSRKPDDFL
;
A
#
# COMPACT_ATOMS: atom_id res chain seq x y z
N MET A 1 -9.14 -11.10 -6.81
CA MET A 1 -10.43 -10.45 -7.08
C MET A 1 -11.44 -11.15 -6.21
N VAL A 2 -11.83 -10.54 -5.09
CA VAL A 2 -12.87 -11.07 -4.18
C VAL A 2 -14.06 -10.13 -4.33
N TYR A 3 -15.23 -10.68 -4.67
CA TYR A 3 -16.49 -9.94 -4.68
C TYR A 3 -17.17 -10.14 -3.32
N VAL A 4 -17.61 -9.04 -2.71
CA VAL A 4 -18.52 -9.07 -1.56
C VAL A 4 -19.83 -8.46 -2.04
N THR A 5 -20.91 -9.24 -2.06
CA THR A 5 -22.26 -8.73 -2.31
C THR A 5 -22.95 -8.52 -0.97
N GLU A 6 -23.29 -7.28 -0.64
CA GLU A 6 -24.16 -6.96 0.50
C GLU A 6 -25.57 -7.46 0.21
N ASP A 7 -26.12 -8.28 1.12
CA ASP A 7 -27.57 -8.38 1.31
C ASP A 7 -27.90 -7.76 2.66
N ARG A 8 -28.75 -6.72 2.66
CA ARG A 8 -29.16 -6.01 3.87
C ARG A 8 -30.36 -6.73 4.47
N GLY A 9 -30.10 -7.54 5.48
CA GLY A 9 -31.16 -8.14 6.29
C GLY A 9 -30.67 -8.69 7.62
N SER A 10 -30.96 -7.94 8.69
CA SER A 10 -31.03 -8.34 10.10
C SER A 10 -29.75 -8.82 10.83
N THR A 11 -29.34 -7.95 11.77
CA THR A 11 -28.86 -8.19 13.16
C THR A 11 -27.79 -9.25 13.44
N GLU A 12 -26.66 -8.73 13.94
CA GLU A 12 -25.62 -9.41 14.73
C GLU A 12 -24.93 -10.63 14.09
N ALA A 13 -23.93 -10.36 13.25
CA ALA A 13 -22.80 -11.26 13.12
C ALA A 13 -21.55 -10.47 12.71
N CYS A 14 -20.64 -10.24 13.66
CA CYS A 14 -19.26 -9.88 13.33
C CYS A 14 -18.63 -11.11 12.67
N GLN A 15 -18.64 -11.16 11.34
CA GLN A 15 -17.99 -12.24 10.61
C GLN A 15 -16.58 -11.80 10.20
N THR A 16 -15.60 -12.43 10.83
CA THR A 16 -14.16 -12.21 10.60
C THR A 16 -13.73 -12.87 9.30
N ILE A 17 -13.07 -12.11 8.41
CA ILE A 17 -12.42 -12.63 7.19
C ILE A 17 -10.91 -12.60 7.42
N ALA A 18 -10.23 -13.73 7.21
CA ALA A 18 -8.77 -13.83 7.27
C ALA A 18 -8.19 -14.09 5.88
N PHE A 19 -7.19 -13.29 5.49
CA PHE A 19 -6.53 -13.40 4.20
C PHE A 19 -5.12 -13.97 4.36
N SER A 20 -4.76 -14.90 3.47
CA SER A 20 -3.42 -15.47 3.37
C SER A 20 -2.81 -15.08 2.03
N TYR A 21 -1.71 -14.32 2.04
CA TYR A 21 -0.92 -14.06 0.84
C TYR A 21 -0.12 -15.32 0.45
N ARG A 22 -0.44 -15.93 -0.69
CA ARG A 22 0.30 -17.06 -1.27
C ARG A 22 0.98 -16.64 -2.57
N PRO A 23 2.31 -16.44 -2.59
CA PRO A 23 3.04 -16.00 -3.79
C PRO A 23 3.17 -17.08 -4.88
N ASP A 24 2.81 -18.33 -4.58
CA ASP A 24 2.83 -19.53 -5.42
C ASP A 24 1.43 -19.98 -5.89
N PHE A 25 0.41 -19.12 -5.71
CA PHE A 25 -0.97 -19.45 -6.04
C PHE A 25 -1.16 -19.72 -7.55
N THR A 26 -1.28 -20.99 -7.91
CA THR A 26 -1.70 -21.44 -9.24
C THR A 26 -3.24 -21.48 -9.26
N PRO A 27 -3.92 -20.80 -10.22
CA PRO A 27 -5.39 -20.67 -10.21
C PRO A 27 -6.19 -21.99 -10.29
N GLY A 28 -5.53 -23.13 -10.51
CA GLY A 28 -6.15 -24.44 -10.76
C GLY A 28 -6.39 -25.33 -9.54
N LEU A 29 -6.06 -24.89 -8.32
CA LEU A 29 -6.14 -25.72 -7.11
C LEU A 29 -6.96 -25.06 -6.00
N MET A 30 -8.09 -24.43 -6.34
CA MET A 30 -9.19 -24.26 -5.39
C MET A 30 -10.10 -25.48 -5.49
N GLN A 31 -9.82 -26.52 -4.69
CA GLN A 31 -10.83 -27.53 -4.42
C GLN A 31 -11.78 -26.94 -3.36
N THR A 32 -12.93 -26.45 -3.83
CA THR A 32 -14.05 -26.18 -2.92
C THR A 32 -14.59 -27.52 -2.42
N THR A 33 -14.65 -27.71 -1.11
CA THR A 33 -15.29 -28.89 -0.51
C THR A 33 -16.81 -28.69 -0.34
N SER A 34 -17.36 -27.58 -0.85
CA SER A 34 -18.78 -27.25 -0.72
C SER A 34 -19.32 -26.64 -2.01
N LEU A 35 -20.37 -27.26 -2.56
CA LEU A 35 -21.10 -26.81 -3.75
C LEU A 35 -22.07 -25.63 -3.46
N VAL A 36 -22.08 -25.11 -2.23
CA VAL A 36 -22.95 -24.01 -1.81
C VAL A 36 -22.08 -22.76 -1.61
N PRO A 37 -22.33 -21.65 -2.34
CA PRO A 37 -21.62 -20.40 -2.12
C PRO A 37 -21.80 -19.96 -0.67
N LYS A 38 -20.70 -19.87 0.06
CA LYS A 38 -20.69 -19.26 1.40
C LYS A 38 -20.21 -17.82 1.28
N PRO A 39 -20.75 -16.89 2.08
CA PRO A 39 -20.29 -15.48 2.07
C PRO A 39 -18.80 -15.32 2.42
N ILE A 40 -18.23 -16.31 3.13
CA ILE A 40 -16.84 -16.32 3.60
C ILE A 40 -16.28 -17.73 3.44
N GLU A 41 -15.07 -17.81 2.89
CA GLU A 41 -14.30 -19.04 2.78
C GLU A 41 -13.06 -18.97 3.68
N TYR A 42 -12.81 -20.04 4.43
CA TYR A 42 -11.61 -20.19 5.24
C TYR A 42 -10.62 -21.11 4.53
N ALA A 43 -9.35 -20.76 4.52
CA ALA A 43 -8.30 -21.68 4.10
C ALA A 43 -8.30 -22.92 5.02
N ALA A 44 -8.01 -24.11 4.48
CA ALA A 44 -7.98 -25.35 5.25
C ALA A 44 -7.02 -25.32 6.46
N SER A 45 -6.01 -24.43 6.43
CA SER A 45 -5.04 -24.21 7.50
C SER A 45 -5.42 -23.10 8.49
N PHE A 46 -6.58 -22.46 8.34
CA PHE A 46 -6.99 -21.34 9.19
C PHE A 46 -7.14 -21.79 10.65
N LYS A 47 -6.55 -21.00 11.56
CA LYS A 47 -6.72 -21.15 13.00
C LYS A 47 -7.18 -19.81 13.58
N PRO A 48 -8.24 -19.78 14.41
CA PRO A 48 -8.66 -18.56 15.08
C PRO A 48 -7.52 -17.94 15.90
N ARG A 49 -7.40 -16.61 15.87
CA ARG A 49 -6.44 -15.84 16.66
C ARG A 49 -7.22 -14.93 17.62
N PRO A 50 -7.48 -15.38 18.87
CA PRO A 50 -8.38 -14.66 19.79
C PRO A 50 -7.93 -13.24 20.15
N SER A 51 -6.64 -12.94 19.98
CA SER A 51 -6.05 -11.63 20.23
C SER A 51 -6.31 -10.60 19.11
N ILE A 52 -6.77 -11.02 17.93
CA ILE A 52 -7.08 -10.14 16.81
C ILE A 52 -8.60 -10.00 16.73
N SER A 53 -9.11 -8.82 17.08
CA SER A 53 -10.55 -8.53 17.10
C SER A 53 -11.04 -7.75 15.88
N HIS A 54 -10.15 -7.08 15.15
CA HIS A 54 -10.49 -6.21 14.03
C HIS A 54 -9.45 -6.34 12.91
N VAL A 55 -9.88 -6.20 11.66
CA VAL A 55 -9.02 -6.19 10.47
C VAL A 55 -9.52 -5.07 9.56
N LEU A 56 -8.61 -4.23 9.05
CA LEU A 56 -8.92 -3.19 8.07
C LEU A 56 -8.46 -3.64 6.69
N PHE A 57 -9.37 -3.62 5.71
CA PHE A 57 -9.05 -3.92 4.32
C PHE A 57 -8.68 -2.66 3.56
N ASP A 58 -7.61 -2.73 2.77
CA ASP A 58 -7.38 -1.75 1.72
C ASP A 58 -8.48 -1.86 0.64
N PHE A 59 -8.65 -0.83 -0.17
CA PHE A 59 -9.73 -0.71 -1.16
C PHE A 59 -9.71 -1.82 -2.22
N ASP A 60 -8.60 -2.55 -2.38
CA ASP A 60 -8.47 -3.70 -3.28
C ASP A 60 -8.56 -5.07 -2.57
N GLY A 61 -8.86 -5.08 -1.27
CA GLY A 61 -8.97 -6.30 -0.45
C GLY A 61 -7.63 -6.86 0.02
N THR A 62 -6.53 -6.09 -0.03
CA THR A 62 -5.21 -6.54 0.45
C THR A 62 -4.83 -5.95 1.81
N LEU A 63 -4.12 -6.74 2.63
CA LEU A 63 -3.36 -6.23 3.77
C LEU A 63 -1.98 -5.78 3.24
N SER A 64 -1.89 -4.53 2.80
CA SER A 64 -0.67 -3.99 2.18
C SER A 64 0.42 -3.56 3.18
N ILE A 65 0.51 -4.17 4.37
CA ILE A 65 1.57 -3.89 5.36
C ILE A 65 2.95 -4.20 4.76
N ILE A 66 3.07 -5.20 3.90
CA ILE A 66 4.30 -5.50 3.16
C ILE A 66 4.72 -4.31 2.26
N ARG A 67 3.73 -3.61 1.67
CA ARG A 67 3.91 -2.49 0.73
C ARG A 67 3.73 -1.12 1.38
N GLU A 68 3.55 -1.08 2.70
CA GLU A 68 3.42 0.17 3.44
C GLU A 68 4.72 0.97 3.40
N GLY A 69 4.65 2.21 3.85
CA GLY A 69 5.84 3.04 4.01
C GLY A 69 6.14 3.91 2.79
N TRP A 70 5.17 4.01 1.88
CA TRP A 70 5.29 4.81 0.66
C TRP A 70 5.53 6.31 0.93
N PRO A 71 4.94 6.95 1.97
CA PRO A 71 5.24 8.37 2.25
C PRO A 71 6.69 8.56 2.67
N GLN A 72 7.25 7.61 3.42
CA GLN A 72 8.65 7.60 3.87
C GLN A 72 9.64 7.38 2.72
N VAL A 73 9.16 7.08 1.50
CA VAL A 73 9.98 7.07 0.28
C VAL A 73 9.73 8.32 -0.55
N MET A 74 8.46 8.68 -0.77
CA MET A 74 8.09 9.78 -1.67
C MET A 74 8.50 11.14 -1.12
N VAL A 75 8.23 11.42 0.16
CA VAL A 75 8.50 12.74 0.75
C VAL A 75 10.02 13.02 0.80
N PRO A 76 10.89 12.12 1.30
CA PRO A 76 12.33 12.36 1.29
C PRO A 76 12.88 12.53 -0.13
N MET A 77 12.39 11.75 -1.10
CA MET A 77 12.78 11.92 -2.51
C MET A 77 12.44 13.31 -3.02
N PHE A 78 11.26 13.84 -2.70
CA PHE A 78 10.88 15.19 -3.11
C PHE A 78 11.72 16.27 -2.43
N ILE A 79 12.00 16.12 -1.14
CA ILE A 79 12.86 17.04 -0.37
C ILE A 79 14.28 17.09 -0.95
N GLU A 80 14.82 15.95 -1.39
CA GLU A 80 16.14 15.84 -2.02
C GLU A 80 16.20 16.60 -3.36
N MET A 81 15.13 16.53 -4.15
CA MET A 81 15.13 16.99 -5.54
C MET A 81 14.56 18.39 -5.75
N ILE A 82 13.84 18.93 -4.78
CA ILE A 82 13.20 20.25 -4.91
C ILE A 82 14.21 21.39 -4.68
N PRO A 83 14.18 22.46 -5.51
CA PRO A 83 14.96 23.66 -5.25
C PRO A 83 14.63 24.26 -3.87
N LYS A 84 15.67 24.55 -3.10
CA LYS A 84 15.55 25.14 -1.76
C LYS A 84 15.33 26.64 -1.87
N VAL A 85 14.42 27.16 -1.04
CA VAL A 85 14.15 28.59 -0.94
C VAL A 85 14.83 29.14 0.32
N PRO A 86 15.59 30.25 0.23
CA PRO A 86 16.20 30.86 1.40
C PRO A 86 15.17 31.23 2.47
N GLY A 87 15.43 30.86 3.73
CA GLY A 87 14.56 31.15 4.86
C GLY A 87 13.38 30.18 5.05
N GLU A 88 13.19 29.21 4.15
CA GLU A 88 12.21 28.13 4.34
C GLU A 88 12.73 27.09 5.34
N SER A 89 11.90 26.72 6.32
CA SER A 89 12.25 25.63 7.24
C SER A 89 12.02 24.27 6.60
N GLU A 90 12.84 23.29 6.97
CA GLU A 90 12.71 21.93 6.46
C GLU A 90 11.35 21.31 6.80
N GLN A 91 10.83 21.59 8.01
CA GLN A 91 9.51 21.14 8.43
C GLN A 91 8.39 21.73 7.55
N ALA A 92 8.42 23.04 7.27
CA ALA A 92 7.41 23.66 6.42
C ALA A 92 7.43 23.09 4.99
N LEU A 93 8.63 22.81 4.46
CA LEU A 93 8.78 22.16 3.17
C LEU A 93 8.22 20.73 3.19
N GLN A 94 8.51 19.96 4.24
CA GLN A 94 7.99 18.62 4.42
C GLN A 94 6.47 18.60 4.51
N ASP A 95 5.87 19.52 5.26
CA ASP A 95 4.43 19.64 5.42
C ASP A 95 3.75 19.99 4.09
N LEU A 96 4.30 20.95 3.35
CA LEU A 96 3.81 21.34 2.02
C LEU A 96 3.78 20.15 1.05
N LEU A 97 4.91 19.43 0.95
CA LEU A 97 5.03 18.29 0.04
C LEU A 97 4.12 17.13 0.45
N THR A 98 3.99 16.90 1.76
CA THR A 98 3.11 15.87 2.30
C THR A 98 1.65 16.20 1.99
N ASP A 99 1.21 17.44 2.20
CA ASP A 99 -0.16 17.86 1.90
C ASP A 99 -0.49 17.71 0.41
N ASP A 100 0.44 18.11 -0.48
CA ASP A 100 0.27 17.93 -1.93
C ASP A 100 0.07 16.47 -2.33
N ILE A 101 0.87 15.57 -1.73
CA ILE A 101 0.78 14.13 -1.96
C ILE A 101 -0.57 13.60 -1.46
N LEU A 102 -0.96 13.95 -0.24
CA LEU A 102 -2.18 13.45 0.41
C LEU A 102 -3.44 13.90 -0.33
N ARG A 103 -3.47 15.13 -0.83
CA ARG A 103 -4.59 15.67 -1.64
C ARG A 103 -4.81 14.89 -2.95
N LEU A 104 -3.77 14.21 -3.43
CA LEU A 104 -3.79 13.42 -4.65
C LEU A 104 -3.92 11.91 -4.39
N ASN A 105 -4.08 11.49 -3.14
CA ASN A 105 -4.37 10.09 -2.81
C ASN A 105 -5.65 9.62 -3.51
N GLY A 106 -5.65 8.36 -3.92
CA GLY A 106 -6.73 7.78 -4.74
C GLY A 106 -6.60 8.06 -6.24
N LYS A 107 -5.70 8.95 -6.67
CA LYS A 107 -5.31 9.09 -8.08
C LYS A 107 -4.09 8.22 -8.41
N GLN A 108 -3.86 8.00 -9.70
CA GLN A 108 -2.62 7.36 -10.15
C GLN A 108 -1.41 8.19 -9.72
N THR A 109 -0.33 7.54 -9.26
CA THR A 109 0.90 8.18 -8.76
C THR A 109 1.49 9.23 -9.71
N ILE A 110 1.25 9.12 -11.03
CA ILE A 110 1.72 10.12 -12.00
C ILE A 110 1.22 11.54 -11.69
N TYR A 111 0.03 11.70 -11.09
CA TYR A 111 -0.49 13.02 -10.73
C TYR A 111 0.32 13.68 -9.61
N GLN A 112 0.84 12.89 -8.66
CA GLN A 112 1.76 13.40 -7.63
C GLN A 112 3.07 13.87 -8.26
N MET A 113 3.56 13.15 -9.29
CA MET A 113 4.77 13.54 -10.02
C MET A 113 4.58 14.79 -10.88
N ILE A 114 3.41 14.95 -11.49
CA ILE A 114 3.03 16.17 -12.22
C ILE A 114 3.00 17.37 -11.25
N GLN A 115 2.36 17.23 -10.09
CA GLN A 115 2.34 18.28 -9.07
C GLN A 115 3.75 18.61 -8.58
N PHE A 116 4.59 17.60 -8.35
CA PHE A 116 5.97 17.82 -7.94
C PHE A 116 6.81 18.57 -8.99
N ALA A 117 6.66 18.20 -10.27
CA ALA A 117 7.31 18.91 -11.36
C ALA A 117 6.87 20.39 -11.42
N ALA A 118 5.58 20.67 -11.20
CA ALA A 118 5.07 22.04 -11.10
C ALA A 118 5.71 22.81 -9.92
N ARG A 119 5.85 22.18 -8.74
CA ARG A 119 6.55 22.80 -7.60
C ARG A 119 8.00 23.16 -7.89
N ILE A 120 8.72 22.30 -8.61
CA ILE A 120 10.10 22.60 -9.03
C ILE A 120 10.12 23.83 -9.93
N GLN A 121 9.20 23.91 -10.90
CA GLN A 121 9.10 25.05 -11.81
C GLN A 121 8.72 26.36 -11.09
N GLU A 122 7.76 26.31 -10.16
CA GLU A 122 7.34 27.44 -9.31
C GLU A 122 8.52 28.01 -8.50
N ARG A 123 9.45 27.14 -8.09
CA ARG A 123 10.65 27.50 -7.32
C ARG A 123 11.84 27.88 -8.21
N GLY A 124 11.62 28.07 -9.52
CA GLY A 124 12.65 28.48 -10.47
C GLY A 124 13.61 27.37 -10.90
N GLY A 125 13.30 26.11 -10.58
CA GLY A 125 14.06 24.96 -11.06
C GLY A 125 13.60 24.47 -12.43
N SER A 126 14.40 23.57 -13.02
CA SER A 126 14.06 22.89 -14.28
C SER A 126 13.62 21.46 -13.98
N PRO A 127 12.31 21.15 -14.00
CA PRO A 127 11.83 19.81 -13.70
C PRO A 127 12.23 18.80 -14.78
N LYS A 128 12.47 17.56 -14.38
CA LYS A 128 12.44 16.39 -15.27
C LYS A 128 11.00 16.05 -15.65
N ASP A 129 10.85 15.17 -16.64
CA ASP A 129 9.56 14.60 -17.00
C ASP A 129 8.90 13.87 -15.80
N PRO A 130 7.59 14.02 -15.55
CA PRO A 130 6.89 13.33 -14.47
C PRO A 130 7.07 11.80 -14.42
N LEU A 131 7.20 11.13 -15.58
CA LEU A 131 7.46 9.69 -15.61
C LEU A 131 8.83 9.34 -15.05
N TRP A 132 9.82 10.23 -15.20
CA TRP A 132 11.14 10.02 -14.59
C TRP A 132 11.03 9.92 -13.08
N TYR A 133 10.32 10.86 -12.43
CA TYR A 133 10.11 10.82 -10.98
C TYR A 133 9.29 9.59 -10.57
N LYS A 134 8.29 9.20 -11.37
CA LYS A 134 7.53 7.97 -11.12
C LYS A 134 8.45 6.73 -11.10
N HIS A 135 9.33 6.60 -12.10
CA HIS A 135 10.27 5.48 -12.16
C HIS A 135 11.24 5.47 -10.98
N GLU A 136 11.78 6.63 -10.62
CA GLU A 136 12.71 6.73 -9.50
C GLU A 136 12.03 6.41 -8.17
N TYR A 137 10.81 6.90 -7.95
CA TYR A 137 9.99 6.55 -6.80
C TYR A 137 9.73 5.03 -6.72
N LEU A 138 9.32 4.41 -7.83
CA LEU A 138 9.06 2.97 -7.87
C LEU A 138 10.33 2.16 -7.61
N ARG A 139 11.49 2.59 -8.11
CA ARG A 139 12.78 1.96 -7.83
C ARG A 139 13.07 1.96 -6.32
N ARG A 140 13.02 3.13 -5.67
CA ARG A 140 13.27 3.28 -4.22
C ARG A 140 12.26 2.51 -3.37
N LEU A 141 10.98 2.53 -3.76
CA LEU A 141 9.93 1.80 -3.06
C LEU A 141 10.14 0.28 -3.17
N ASN A 142 10.49 -0.21 -4.36
CA ASN A 142 10.77 -1.62 -4.59
C ASN A 142 11.97 -2.10 -3.77
N GLU A 143 13.04 -1.31 -3.64
CA GLU A 143 14.19 -1.65 -2.79
C GLU A 143 13.77 -1.86 -1.33
N ARG A 144 12.88 -1.02 -0.81
CA ARG A 144 12.31 -1.17 0.55
C ARG A 144 11.45 -2.43 0.68
N ILE A 145 10.64 -2.72 -0.34
CA ILE A 145 9.73 -3.87 -0.34
C ILE A 145 10.49 -5.19 -0.49
N LEU A 146 11.51 -5.24 -1.35
CA LEU A 146 12.30 -6.44 -1.62
C LEU A 146 12.88 -7.04 -0.35
N GLY A 147 13.43 -6.21 0.55
CA GLY A 147 13.94 -6.70 1.83
C GLY A 147 12.89 -7.38 2.71
N ARG A 148 11.63 -6.91 2.67
CA ARG A 148 10.52 -7.54 3.39
C ARG A 148 10.10 -8.85 2.74
N VAL A 149 9.98 -8.86 1.41
CA VAL A 149 9.59 -10.04 0.63
C VAL A 149 10.62 -11.16 0.78
N GLU A 150 11.92 -10.86 0.63
CA GLU A 150 12.99 -11.85 0.79
C GLU A 150 13.12 -12.31 2.25
N GLY A 151 12.89 -11.42 3.22
CA GLY A 151 12.83 -11.78 4.62
C GLY A 151 11.75 -12.82 4.93
N LEU A 152 10.56 -12.66 4.33
CA LEU A 152 9.46 -13.62 4.44
C LEU A 152 9.75 -14.92 3.69
N LYS A 153 10.29 -14.87 2.47
CA LYS A 153 10.64 -16.08 1.69
C LYS A 153 11.72 -16.93 2.36
N SER A 154 12.73 -16.28 2.93
CA SER A 154 13.83 -16.95 3.65
C SER A 154 13.46 -17.42 5.05
N GLY A 155 12.31 -16.98 5.59
CA GLY A 155 11.90 -17.24 6.97
C GLY A 155 12.69 -16.44 8.03
N SER A 156 13.55 -15.49 7.61
CA SER A 156 14.26 -14.59 8.52
C SER A 156 13.37 -13.53 9.18
N ARG A 157 12.18 -13.30 8.61
CA ARG A 157 11.09 -12.52 9.21
C ARG A 157 9.83 -13.36 9.32
N LYS A 158 9.06 -13.16 10.39
CA LYS A 158 7.80 -13.87 10.60
C LYS A 158 6.68 -13.11 9.90
N PRO A 159 5.66 -13.80 9.35
CA PRO A 159 4.46 -13.14 8.83
C PRO A 159 3.82 -12.19 9.86
N ASP A 160 3.84 -12.57 11.13
CA ASP A 160 3.31 -11.77 12.24
C ASP A 160 4.07 -10.44 12.46
N ASP A 161 5.25 -10.26 11.87
CA ASP A 161 5.96 -8.96 11.87
C ASP A 161 5.32 -7.94 10.92
N PHE A 162 4.34 -8.36 10.10
CA PHE A 162 3.65 -7.55 9.08
C PHE A 162 2.12 -7.73 9.13
N LEU A 163 1.56 -7.94 10.33
CA LEU A 163 0.13 -8.07 10.60
C LEU A 163 -0.38 -7.02 11.59
#